data_AF-A0A2K3MQV4-F1
#
_entry.id   AF-A0A2K3MQV4-F1
#
_cell.length_a   1.000
_cell.length_b   1.000
_cell.length_c   1.000
_cell.angle_alpha   90.00
_cell.angle_beta   90.00
_cell.angle_gamma   90.00
#
_symmetry.space_group_name_H-M   'P 1'
#
loop_
_entity.id
_entity.type
_entity.pdbx_description
1 polymer ?
#
loop_
_entity_poly.entity_id
_entity_poly.type
_entity_poly.pdbx_seq_one_letter_code
_entity_poly.pdbx_strand_id
1 'polypeptide(L)'
;SSFLWGYIFSSVIGGALVDRYGGKRVLAWGVLLWSLATLLTPLAANHSTIALLAIRAFFGLAEGVALPSMSTLLSRWFPNNERATAFGISMAGFHIGNVYNVNLKQAAWFSAVPWATMAISGYLAGTASDFLINAGYPTTFVRKFMQTIGFIGPAVTLICLNYANTPTMAATLLTAALSLSSFSQAGFMLNIQDIAPQYAGTLHGISNSAGTLAAIISTIGTGDQVL
;
A
#
# COMPACT_ATOMS: atom_id res chain seq x y z
N SER A 1 -7.58 9.16 -15.38
CA SER A 1 -6.90 7.99 -15.98
C SER A 1 -7.79 6.75 -15.85
N SER A 2 -7.94 5.95 -16.92
CA SER A 2 -8.80 4.75 -16.96
C SER A 2 -8.39 3.64 -15.96
N PHE A 3 -7.10 3.61 -15.61
CA PHE A 3 -6.53 2.69 -14.62
C PHE A 3 -7.18 2.83 -13.23
N LEU A 4 -7.35 4.05 -12.71
CA LEU A 4 -7.86 4.28 -11.35
C LEU A 4 -9.33 3.88 -11.22
N TRP A 5 -10.13 4.09 -12.27
CA TRP A 5 -11.51 3.63 -12.32
C TRP A 5 -11.61 2.11 -12.30
N GLY A 6 -10.77 1.41 -13.08
CA GLY A 6 -10.68 -0.05 -13.02
C GLY A 6 -10.26 -0.55 -11.64
N TYR A 7 -9.29 0.13 -11.02
CA TYR A 7 -8.82 -0.20 -9.68
C TYR A 7 -9.89 -0.09 -8.60
N ILE A 8 -10.69 0.99 -8.61
CA ILE A 8 -11.80 1.19 -7.64
C ILE A 8 -12.81 0.06 -7.75
N PHE A 9 -13.31 -0.23 -8.96
CA PHE A 9 -14.30 -1.28 -9.15
C PHE A 9 -13.77 -2.65 -8.75
N SER A 10 -12.53 -2.97 -9.13
CA SER A 10 -11.94 -4.26 -8.77
C SER A 10 -11.56 -4.37 -7.30
N SER A 11 -11.18 -3.28 -6.63
CA SER A 11 -10.86 -3.33 -5.21
C SER A 11 -12.08 -3.74 -4.38
N VAL A 12 -13.26 -3.16 -4.67
CA VAL A 12 -14.52 -3.52 -3.98
C VAL A 12 -14.98 -4.94 -4.33
N ILE A 13 -15.10 -5.25 -5.62
CA ILE A 13 -15.59 -6.56 -6.09
C ILE A 13 -14.60 -7.67 -5.70
N GLY A 14 -13.32 -7.39 -5.85
CA GLY A 14 -12.20 -8.24 -5.49
C GLY A 14 -12.16 -8.57 -4.00
N GLY A 15 -12.39 -7.58 -3.14
CA GLY A 15 -12.54 -7.80 -1.70
C GLY A 15 -13.63 -8.80 -1.36
N ALA A 16 -14.81 -8.65 -1.97
CA ALA A 16 -15.94 -9.58 -1.79
C ALA A 16 -15.65 -10.99 -2.34
N LEU A 17 -14.99 -11.07 -3.50
CA LEU A 17 -14.56 -12.34 -4.09
C LEU A 17 -13.54 -13.06 -3.20
N VAL A 18 -12.60 -12.33 -2.60
CA VAL A 18 -11.58 -12.85 -1.69
C VAL A 18 -12.23 -13.44 -0.44
N ASP A 19 -13.21 -12.74 0.15
CA ASP A 19 -13.89 -13.23 1.35
C ASP A 19 -14.68 -14.52 1.05
N ARG A 20 -15.33 -14.61 -0.12
CA ARG A 20 -16.18 -15.75 -0.53
C ARG A 20 -15.41 -16.96 -1.08
N TYR A 21 -14.41 -16.75 -1.92
CA TYR A 21 -13.69 -17.81 -2.64
C TYR A 21 -12.26 -18.04 -2.13
N GLY A 22 -11.79 -17.19 -1.22
CA GLY A 22 -10.47 -17.25 -0.58
C GLY A 22 -9.38 -16.52 -1.35
N GLY A 23 -8.51 -15.82 -0.62
CA GLY A 23 -7.43 -14.99 -1.18
C GLY A 23 -6.46 -15.73 -2.12
N LYS A 24 -6.17 -17.02 -1.87
CA LYS A 24 -5.25 -17.79 -2.73
C LYS A 24 -5.73 -17.92 -4.18
N ARG A 25 -7.01 -18.24 -4.37
CA ARG A 25 -7.59 -18.47 -5.72
C ARG A 25 -7.78 -17.14 -6.45
N VAL A 26 -8.27 -16.12 -5.75
CA VAL A 26 -8.50 -14.80 -6.34
C VAL A 26 -7.19 -14.13 -6.73
N LEU A 27 -6.14 -14.26 -5.90
CA LEU A 27 -4.80 -13.79 -6.25
C LEU A 27 -4.25 -14.49 -7.49
N ALA A 28 -4.40 -15.81 -7.61
CA ALA A 28 -3.91 -16.56 -8.77
C ALA A 28 -4.56 -16.06 -10.08
N TRP A 29 -5.88 -15.87 -10.09
CA TRP A 29 -6.58 -15.30 -11.25
C TRP A 29 -6.16 -13.86 -11.55
N GLY A 30 -5.98 -13.04 -10.51
CA GLY A 30 -5.47 -11.67 -10.67
C GLY A 30 -4.08 -11.63 -11.31
N VAL A 31 -3.16 -12.48 -10.82
CA VAL A 31 -1.79 -12.59 -11.35
C VAL A 31 -1.78 -13.11 -12.79
N LEU A 32 -2.62 -14.09 -13.12
CA LEU A 32 -2.77 -14.58 -14.50
C LEU A 32 -3.24 -13.48 -15.44
N LEU A 33 -4.26 -12.72 -15.02
CA LEU A 33 -4.80 -11.61 -15.81
C LEU A 33 -3.78 -10.48 -15.97
N TRP A 34 -3.03 -10.16 -14.90
CA TRP A 34 -1.93 -9.19 -14.91
C TRP A 34 -0.80 -9.63 -15.87
N SER A 35 -0.44 -10.91 -15.85
CA SER A 35 0.60 -11.47 -16.72
C SER A 35 0.18 -11.45 -18.20
N LEU A 36 -1.08 -11.81 -18.49
CA LEU A 36 -1.62 -11.74 -19.85
C LEU A 36 -1.67 -10.30 -20.36
N ALA A 37 -2.12 -9.34 -19.54
CA ALA A 37 -2.12 -7.93 -19.87
C ALA A 37 -0.69 -7.42 -20.17
N THR A 38 0.30 -7.89 -19.42
CA THR A 38 1.72 -7.57 -19.65
C THR A 38 2.22 -8.08 -21.00
N LEU A 39 1.91 -9.32 -21.36
CA LEU A 39 2.28 -9.89 -22.65
C LEU A 39 1.60 -9.19 -23.84
N LEU A 40 0.36 -8.73 -23.67
CA LEU A 40 -0.41 -8.04 -24.71
C LEU A 40 -0.03 -6.56 -24.85
N THR A 41 0.65 -5.97 -23.86
CA THR A 41 1.04 -4.55 -23.84
C THR A 41 1.87 -4.12 -25.07
N PRO A 42 2.96 -4.80 -25.46
CA PRO A 42 3.76 -4.38 -26.62
C PRO A 42 2.97 -4.48 -27.94
N LEU A 43 2.08 -5.48 -28.07
CA LEU A 43 1.25 -5.67 -29.26
C LEU A 43 0.20 -4.56 -29.39
N ALA A 44 -0.45 -4.19 -28.29
CA ALA A 44 -1.43 -3.12 -28.28
C ALA A 44 -0.80 -1.74 -28.46
N ALA A 45 0.42 -1.54 -27.96
CA ALA A 45 1.15 -0.28 -28.09
C ALA A 45 1.43 0.09 -29.55
N ASN A 46 1.67 -0.91 -30.40
CA ASN A 46 1.93 -0.69 -31.83
C ASN A 46 0.66 -0.53 -32.66
N HIS A 47 -0.51 -0.95 -32.16
CA HIS A 47 -1.73 -1.05 -32.96
C HIS A 47 -2.72 0.11 -32.75
N SER A 48 -2.91 0.58 -31.52
CA SER A 48 -3.82 1.71 -31.21
C SER A 48 -3.69 2.21 -29.76
N THR A 49 -3.77 3.53 -29.56
CA THR A 49 -3.82 4.18 -28.23
C THR A 49 -5.02 3.70 -27.41
N ILE A 50 -6.15 3.37 -28.05
CA ILE A 50 -7.36 2.86 -27.38
C ILE A 50 -7.14 1.44 -26.85
N ALA A 51 -6.44 0.60 -27.62
CA ALA A 51 -6.07 -0.74 -27.18
C ALA A 51 -5.12 -0.69 -25.97
N LEU A 52 -4.20 0.27 -25.96
CA LEU A 52 -3.33 0.57 -24.81
C LEU A 52 -4.13 1.01 -23.57
N LEU A 53 -5.12 1.90 -23.74
CA LEU A 53 -5.98 2.36 -22.64
C LEU A 53 -6.85 1.24 -22.08
N ALA A 54 -7.32 0.33 -22.92
CA ALA A 54 -8.07 -0.85 -22.51
C ALA A 54 -7.20 -1.81 -21.69
N ILE A 55 -5.97 -2.11 -22.14
CA ILE A 55 -5.01 -2.92 -21.38
C ILE A 55 -4.68 -2.27 -20.04
N ARG A 56 -4.50 -0.94 -20.00
CA ARG A 56 -4.28 -0.19 -18.75
C ARG A 56 -5.46 -0.28 -17.79
N ALA A 57 -6.70 -0.28 -18.28
CA ALA A 57 -7.87 -0.53 -17.44
C ALA A 57 -7.87 -1.97 -16.89
N PHE A 58 -7.48 -2.96 -17.70
CA PHE A 58 -7.31 -4.35 -17.25
C PHE A 58 -6.22 -4.50 -16.18
N PHE A 59 -5.11 -3.75 -16.27
CA PHE A 59 -4.10 -3.71 -15.22
C PHE A 59 -4.68 -3.24 -13.89
N GLY A 60 -5.45 -2.14 -13.89
CA GLY A 60 -6.11 -1.64 -12.69
C GLY A 60 -7.07 -2.67 -12.10
N LEU A 61 -7.81 -3.38 -12.96
CA LEU A 61 -8.68 -4.49 -12.52
C LEU A 61 -7.88 -5.65 -11.90
N ALA A 62 -6.74 -6.03 -12.48
CA ALA A 62 -5.92 -7.13 -11.98
C ALA A 62 -5.25 -6.81 -10.62
N GLU A 63 -4.87 -5.55 -10.42
CA GLU A 63 -4.12 -5.11 -9.25
C GLU A 63 -5.01 -4.89 -8.02
N GLY A 64 -6.26 -4.46 -8.21
CA GLY A 64 -7.20 -4.17 -7.12
C GLY A 64 -7.44 -5.33 -6.14
N VAL A 65 -7.23 -6.58 -6.59
CA VAL A 65 -7.37 -7.79 -5.76
C VAL A 65 -6.13 -8.14 -4.93
N ALA A 66 -4.95 -7.57 -5.22
CA ALA A 66 -3.69 -8.00 -4.62
C ALA A 66 -3.63 -7.70 -3.11
N LEU A 67 -3.92 -6.45 -2.73
CA LEU A 67 -3.93 -6.01 -1.32
C LEU A 67 -4.96 -6.75 -0.46
N PRO A 68 -6.26 -6.88 -0.84
CA PRO A 68 -7.22 -7.64 -0.06
C PRO A 68 -6.89 -9.14 -0.01
N SER A 69 -6.29 -9.71 -1.06
CA SER A 69 -5.84 -11.11 -1.04
C SER A 69 -4.68 -11.32 -0.06
N MET A 70 -3.72 -10.41 -0.02
CA MET A 70 -2.58 -10.48 0.89
C MET A 70 -3.03 -10.38 2.36
N SER A 71 -3.88 -9.40 2.68
CA SER A 71 -4.34 -9.18 4.05
C SER A 71 -5.17 -10.35 4.58
N THR A 72 -6.04 -10.95 3.76
CA THR A 72 -6.85 -12.10 4.15
C THR A 72 -6.06 -13.41 4.25
N LEU A 73 -5.00 -13.59 3.46
CA LEU A 73 -4.11 -14.74 3.60
C LEU A 73 -3.32 -14.64 4.91
N LEU A 74 -2.72 -13.48 5.18
CA LEU A 74 -1.96 -13.26 6.41
C LEU A 74 -2.84 -13.39 7.66
N SER A 75 -4.07 -12.88 7.62
CA SER A 75 -4.97 -12.99 8.77
C SER A 75 -5.39 -14.42 9.10
N ARG A 76 -5.53 -15.28 8.09
CA ARG A 76 -5.89 -16.69 8.25
C ARG A 76 -4.71 -17.57 8.67
N TRP A 77 -3.48 -17.21 8.27
CA TRP A 77 -2.29 -18.04 8.49
C TRP A 77 -1.54 -17.67 9.77
N PHE A 78 -1.60 -16.41 10.21
CA PHE A 78 -0.88 -15.92 11.39
C PHE A 78 -1.82 -15.53 12.55
N PRO A 79 -1.46 -15.88 13.79
CA PRO A 79 -2.21 -15.49 14.98
C PRO A 79 -2.13 -13.97 15.21
N ASN A 80 -3.11 -13.40 15.92
CA ASN A 80 -3.26 -11.94 16.10
C ASN A 80 -2.03 -11.24 16.71
N ASN A 81 -1.23 -11.98 17.49
CA ASN A 81 -0.07 -11.47 18.23
C ASN A 81 1.23 -11.44 17.43
N GLU A 82 1.28 -12.04 16.23
CA GLU A 82 2.43 -11.99 15.31
C GLU A 82 2.05 -11.42 13.94
N ARG A 83 0.77 -11.08 13.77
CA ARG A 83 0.20 -10.63 12.50
C ARG A 83 0.80 -9.31 12.05
N ALA A 84 1.17 -8.42 12.98
CA ALA A 84 1.73 -7.13 12.59
C ALA A 84 3.13 -7.28 12.00
N THR A 85 3.95 -8.15 12.58
CA THR A 85 5.26 -8.50 12.05
C THR A 85 5.14 -9.19 10.70
N ALA A 86 4.24 -10.18 10.57
CA ALA A 86 4.03 -10.88 9.30
C ALA A 86 3.60 -9.92 8.16
N PHE A 87 2.73 -8.95 8.47
CA PHE A 87 2.34 -7.90 7.54
C PHE A 87 3.49 -6.94 7.21
N GLY A 88 4.26 -6.53 8.23
CA GLY A 88 5.45 -5.70 8.07
C GLY A 88 6.51 -6.34 7.18
N ILE A 89 6.77 -7.64 7.32
CA ILE A 89 7.68 -8.40 6.45
C ILE A 89 7.15 -8.42 5.00
N SER A 90 5.85 -8.66 4.82
CA SER A 90 5.23 -8.73 3.49
C SER A 90 5.33 -7.38 2.76
N MET A 91 5.06 -6.28 3.45
CA MET A 91 5.20 -4.92 2.90
C MET A 91 6.66 -4.51 2.71
N ALA A 92 7.57 -4.93 3.60
CA ALA A 92 9.00 -4.72 3.41
C ALA A 92 9.48 -5.35 2.09
N GLY A 93 9.03 -6.57 1.77
CA GLY A 93 9.30 -7.22 0.48
C GLY A 93 8.80 -6.39 -0.71
N PHE A 94 7.59 -5.83 -0.62
CA PHE A 94 7.03 -4.94 -1.64
C PHE A 94 7.89 -3.67 -1.83
N HIS A 95 8.28 -3.00 -0.74
CA HIS A 95 9.11 -1.79 -0.80
C HIS A 95 10.53 -2.06 -1.33
N ILE A 96 11.14 -3.18 -0.93
CA ILE A 96 12.45 -3.61 -1.45
C ILE A 96 12.36 -3.92 -2.95
N GLY A 97 11.28 -4.55 -3.41
CA GLY A 97 11.05 -4.79 -4.84
C GLY A 97 11.04 -3.50 -5.66
N ASN A 98 10.46 -2.43 -5.11
CA ASN A 98 10.50 -1.11 -5.75
C ASN A 98 11.93 -0.57 -5.86
N VAL A 99 12.78 -0.78 -4.85
CA VAL A 99 14.20 -0.38 -4.89
C VAL A 99 14.95 -1.07 -6.03
N TYR A 100 14.74 -2.38 -6.23
CA TYR A 100 15.44 -3.13 -7.28
C TYR A 100 15.05 -2.72 -8.71
N ASN A 101 13.86 -2.18 -8.92
CA ASN A 101 13.40 -1.78 -10.26
C ASN A 101 13.95 -0.41 -10.70
N VAL A 102 14.46 0.42 -9.78
CA VAL A 102 14.92 1.78 -10.11
C VAL A 102 16.34 1.76 -10.70
N ASN A 103 16.44 1.80 -12.03
CA ASN A 103 17.73 1.75 -12.75
C ASN A 103 18.24 3.17 -13.08
N LEU A 104 18.93 3.82 -12.12
CA LEU A 104 19.60 5.12 -12.33
C LEU A 104 20.89 5.19 -11.52
N LYS A 105 22.05 4.97 -12.15
CA LYS A 105 23.39 4.83 -11.52
C LYS A 105 23.89 6.02 -10.65
N GLN A 106 23.09 7.07 -10.45
CA GLN A 106 23.40 8.20 -9.57
C GLN A 106 22.18 8.72 -8.77
N ALA A 107 20.96 8.62 -9.32
CA ALA A 107 19.70 8.94 -8.62
C ALA A 107 19.11 7.77 -7.82
N ALA A 108 19.64 6.54 -8.02
CA ALA A 108 19.22 5.35 -7.30
C ALA A 108 19.42 5.49 -5.79
N TRP A 109 20.50 6.12 -5.32
CA TRP A 109 20.72 6.28 -3.87
C TRP A 109 19.64 7.15 -3.22
N PHE A 110 19.32 8.31 -3.80
CA PHE A 110 18.29 9.22 -3.27
C PHE A 110 16.88 8.64 -3.35
N SER A 111 16.61 7.77 -4.33
CA SER A 111 15.29 7.14 -4.49
C SER A 111 15.16 5.84 -3.69
N ALA A 112 16.23 5.07 -3.52
CA ALA A 112 16.22 3.79 -2.82
C ALA A 112 16.17 3.95 -1.30
N VAL A 113 16.88 4.94 -0.75
CA VAL A 113 16.99 5.17 0.69
C VAL A 113 15.62 5.32 1.36
N PRO A 114 14.67 6.12 0.84
CA PRO A 114 13.33 6.20 1.42
C PRO A 114 12.60 4.86 1.49
N TRP A 115 12.56 4.10 0.40
CA TRP A 115 11.88 2.80 0.34
C TRP A 115 12.55 1.74 1.21
N ALA A 116 13.88 1.71 1.26
CA ALA A 116 14.63 0.80 2.12
C ALA A 116 14.39 1.11 3.60
N THR A 117 14.41 2.40 3.97
CA THR A 117 14.15 2.84 5.35
C THR A 117 12.71 2.55 5.75
N MET A 118 11.77 2.76 4.83
CA MET A 118 10.36 2.39 4.99
C MET A 118 10.17 0.89 5.22
N ALA A 119 10.86 0.04 4.45
CA ALA A 119 10.83 -1.41 4.61
C ALA A 119 11.30 -1.84 6.01
N ILE A 120 12.44 -1.32 6.44
CA ILE A 120 13.01 -1.60 7.78
C ILE A 120 12.06 -1.08 8.88
N SER A 121 11.56 0.14 8.73
CA SER A 121 10.64 0.76 9.70
C SER A 121 9.32 0.01 9.80
N GLY A 122 8.79 -0.52 8.69
CA GLY A 122 7.57 -1.31 8.68
C GLY A 122 7.73 -2.63 9.44
N TYR A 123 8.87 -3.30 9.27
CA TYR A 123 9.22 -4.48 10.07
C TYR A 123 9.32 -4.14 11.56
N LEU A 124 10.08 -3.09 11.91
CA LEU A 124 10.24 -2.66 13.30
C LEU A 124 8.91 -2.26 13.93
N ALA A 125 8.05 -1.52 13.23
CA ALA A 125 6.72 -1.15 13.69
C ALA A 125 5.82 -2.38 13.93
N GLY A 126 5.91 -3.39 13.06
CA GLY A 126 5.24 -4.68 13.24
C GLY A 126 5.69 -5.39 14.52
N THR A 127 7.00 -5.56 14.69
CA THR A 127 7.57 -6.22 15.89
C THR A 127 7.27 -5.46 17.18
N ALA A 128 7.32 -4.12 17.16
CA ALA A 128 6.98 -3.29 18.31
C ALA A 128 5.48 -3.39 18.66
N SER A 129 4.61 -3.42 17.65
CA SER A 129 3.18 -3.65 17.86
C SER A 129 2.92 -5.00 18.49
N ASP A 130 3.54 -6.05 17.98
CA ASP A 130 3.37 -7.41 18.48
C ASP A 130 3.94 -7.57 19.90
N PHE A 131 5.09 -6.93 20.18
CA PHE A 131 5.65 -6.88 21.53
C PHE A 131 4.69 -6.24 22.54
N LEU A 132 4.07 -5.10 22.21
CA LEU A 132 3.10 -4.45 23.09
C LEU A 132 1.85 -5.29 23.32
N ILE A 133 1.37 -6.01 22.29
CA ILE A 133 0.23 -6.93 22.42
C ILE A 133 0.62 -8.11 23.34
N ASN A 134 1.80 -8.70 23.14
CA ASN A 134 2.31 -9.79 23.98
C ASN A 134 2.61 -9.35 25.43
N ALA A 135 2.92 -8.07 25.65
CA ALA A 135 3.07 -7.48 26.98
C ALA A 135 1.72 -7.27 27.72
N GLY A 136 0.59 -7.56 27.07
CA GLY A 136 -0.75 -7.52 27.68
C GLY A 136 -1.55 -6.25 27.41
N TYR A 137 -1.07 -5.34 26.55
CA TYR A 137 -1.86 -4.16 26.16
C TYR A 137 -2.99 -4.54 25.19
N PRO A 138 -4.17 -3.90 25.30
CA PRO A 138 -5.29 -4.22 24.42
C PRO A 138 -4.98 -3.81 22.97
N THR A 139 -5.39 -4.64 22.02
CA THR A 139 -5.13 -4.43 20.58
C THR A 139 -5.60 -3.06 20.12
N THR A 140 -6.79 -2.62 20.53
CA THR A 140 -7.35 -1.30 20.17
C THR A 140 -6.49 -0.13 20.64
N PHE A 141 -5.84 -0.24 21.81
CA PHE A 141 -4.90 0.77 22.29
C PHE A 141 -3.63 0.79 21.45
N VAL A 142 -3.04 -0.38 21.20
CA VAL A 142 -1.82 -0.51 20.39
C VAL A 142 -2.06 0.01 18.97
N ARG A 143 -3.18 -0.36 18.32
CA ARG A 143 -3.54 0.12 16.98
C ARG A 143 -3.69 1.64 16.94
N LYS A 144 -4.38 2.24 17.91
CA LYS A 144 -4.53 3.70 18.01
C LYS A 144 -3.19 4.39 18.23
N PHE A 145 -2.36 3.86 19.12
CA PHE A 145 -1.04 4.39 19.41
C PHE A 145 -0.14 4.40 18.16
N MET A 146 -0.06 3.26 17.46
CA MET A 146 0.69 3.15 16.20
C MET A 146 0.12 4.08 15.12
N GLN A 147 -1.20 4.23 15.05
CA GLN A 147 -1.85 5.12 14.08
C GLN A 147 -1.54 6.60 14.34
N THR A 148 -1.49 7.01 15.61
CA THR A 148 -1.13 8.38 15.99
C THR A 148 0.29 8.71 15.55
N ILE A 149 1.25 7.79 15.73
CA ILE A 149 2.63 7.95 15.24
C ILE A 149 2.63 8.08 13.71
N GLY A 150 1.87 7.22 13.03
CA GLY A 150 1.77 7.18 11.56
C GLY A 150 1.17 8.41 10.90
N PHE A 151 0.39 9.23 11.63
CA PHE A 151 -0.16 10.49 11.10
C PHE A 151 0.55 11.73 11.62
N ILE A 152 0.81 11.82 12.93
CA ILE A 152 1.44 12.99 13.53
C ILE A 152 2.92 13.07 13.14
N GLY A 153 3.63 11.93 13.12
CA GLY A 153 5.04 11.87 12.76
C GLY A 153 5.31 12.50 11.39
N PRO A 154 4.71 11.99 10.30
CA PRO A 154 4.89 12.56 8.97
C PRO A 154 4.44 14.02 8.91
N ALA A 155 3.35 14.41 9.56
CA ALA A 155 2.87 15.80 9.58
C ALA A 155 3.92 16.76 10.18
N VAL A 156 4.48 16.44 11.34
CA VAL A 156 5.54 17.24 11.98
C VAL A 156 6.78 17.31 11.09
N THR A 157 7.18 16.18 10.51
CA THR A 157 8.37 16.10 9.66
C THR A 157 8.21 16.93 8.37
N LEU A 158 7.01 16.94 7.79
CA LEU A 158 6.66 17.75 6.63
C LEU A 158 6.56 19.25 6.96
N ILE A 159 6.15 19.63 8.17
CA ILE A 159 6.22 21.04 8.62
C ILE A 159 7.70 21.46 8.72
N CYS A 160 8.55 20.61 9.30
CA CYS A 160 9.99 20.86 9.38
C CYS A 160 10.66 20.94 8.00
N LEU A 161 10.10 20.27 6.98
CA LEU A 161 10.58 20.32 5.60
C LEU A 161 10.51 21.74 5.01
N ASN A 162 9.62 22.61 5.47
CA ASN A 162 9.54 24.00 5.00
C ASN A 162 10.80 24.80 5.30
N TYR A 163 11.54 24.43 6.37
CA TYR A 163 12.79 25.06 6.75
C TYR A 163 14.01 24.42 6.06
N ALA A 164 13.80 23.50 5.12
CA ALA A 164 14.88 22.77 4.46
C ALA A 164 15.59 23.62 3.40
N ASN A 165 16.77 24.15 3.73
CA ASN A 165 17.59 24.96 2.82
C ASN A 165 18.54 24.13 1.92
N THR A 166 18.67 22.82 2.15
CA THR A 166 19.57 21.94 1.38
C THR A 166 18.84 20.70 0.87
N PRO A 167 19.18 20.18 -0.33
CA PRO A 167 18.56 18.97 -0.89
C PRO A 167 18.74 17.73 0.00
N THR A 168 19.86 17.63 0.70
CA THR A 168 20.14 16.53 1.63
C THR A 168 19.23 16.58 2.86
N MET A 169 19.01 17.77 3.44
CA MET A 169 18.08 17.95 4.55
C MET A 169 16.64 17.67 4.13
N ALA A 170 16.25 18.07 2.91
CA ALA A 170 14.94 17.72 2.37
C ALA A 170 14.77 16.20 2.20
N ALA A 171 15.79 15.52 1.66
CA ALA A 171 15.76 14.08 1.45
C ALA A 171 15.71 13.28 2.78
N THR A 172 16.43 13.71 3.82
CA THR A 172 16.37 13.03 5.13
C THR A 172 15.02 13.23 5.82
N LEU A 173 14.45 14.43 5.74
CA LEU A 173 13.11 14.71 6.28
C LEU A 173 12.02 13.95 5.53
N LEU A 174 12.09 13.86 4.20
CA LEU A 174 11.16 13.05 3.41
C LEU A 174 11.31 11.56 3.71
N THR A 175 12.54 11.06 3.87
CA THR A 175 12.81 9.68 4.28
C THR A 175 12.24 9.39 5.66
N ALA A 176 12.41 10.30 6.62
CA ALA A 176 11.85 10.19 7.96
C ALA A 176 10.32 10.21 7.94
N ALA A 177 9.70 11.10 7.15
CA ALA A 177 8.25 11.14 6.99
C ALA A 177 7.69 9.83 6.41
N LEU A 178 8.33 9.26 5.39
CA LEU A 178 7.94 7.97 4.80
C LEU A 178 8.18 6.79 5.75
N SER A 179 9.21 6.84 6.58
CA SER A 179 9.47 5.82 7.59
C SER A 179 8.40 5.85 8.68
N LEU A 180 8.06 7.04 9.19
CA LEU A 180 7.03 7.21 10.20
C LEU A 180 5.64 6.81 9.69
N SER A 181 5.32 7.06 8.40
CA SER A 181 4.03 6.64 7.83
C SER A 181 3.86 5.11 7.79
N SER A 182 4.95 4.34 7.83
CA SER A 182 4.89 2.86 7.91
C SER A 182 4.20 2.36 9.17
N PHE A 183 4.21 3.13 10.28
CA PHE A 183 3.49 2.78 11.50
C PHE A 183 1.97 2.75 11.29
N SER A 184 1.46 3.48 10.29
CA SER A 184 0.05 3.39 9.89
C SER A 184 -0.32 2.02 9.33
N GLN A 185 0.64 1.25 8.78
CA GLN A 185 0.37 -0.11 8.30
C GLN A 185 0.12 -1.06 9.48
N ALA A 186 0.86 -0.92 10.58
CA ALA A 186 0.66 -1.68 11.82
C ALA A 186 -0.57 -1.24 12.63
N GLY A 187 -1.07 -0.02 12.40
CA GLY A 187 -2.30 0.52 12.99
C GLY A 187 -3.55 0.18 12.17
N PHE A 188 -3.77 0.88 11.05
CA PHE A 188 -5.01 0.86 10.28
C PHE A 188 -5.27 -0.45 9.54
N MET A 189 -4.28 -0.98 8.81
CA MET A 189 -4.48 -2.16 7.95
C MET A 189 -4.83 -3.42 8.76
N LEU A 190 -4.28 -3.54 9.98
CA LEU A 190 -4.58 -4.65 10.87
C LEU A 190 -5.86 -4.45 11.65
N ASN A 191 -6.23 -3.20 11.98
CA ASN A 191 -7.45 -2.90 12.70
C ASN A 191 -8.72 -3.39 11.96
N ILE A 192 -8.76 -3.27 10.63
CA ILE A 192 -9.88 -3.82 9.83
C ILE A 192 -9.99 -5.34 9.98
N GLN A 193 -8.85 -6.03 10.03
CA GLN A 193 -8.78 -7.48 10.19
C GLN A 193 -9.15 -7.93 11.61
N ASP A 194 -8.80 -7.12 12.60
CA ASP A 194 -9.11 -7.37 14.01
C ASP A 194 -10.61 -7.15 14.31
N ILE A 195 -11.26 -6.19 13.64
CA ILE A 195 -12.69 -5.88 13.81
C ILE A 195 -13.59 -6.90 13.07
N ALA A 196 -13.25 -7.25 11.83
CA ALA A 196 -14.11 -8.08 10.98
C ALA A 196 -13.30 -9.06 10.13
N PRO A 197 -12.74 -10.13 10.74
CA PRO A 197 -11.84 -11.07 10.06
C PRO A 197 -12.50 -11.81 8.88
N GLN A 198 -13.81 -12.02 8.92
CA GLN A 198 -14.57 -12.69 7.84
C GLN A 198 -14.88 -11.79 6.63
N TYR A 199 -14.85 -10.47 6.82
CA TYR A 199 -15.15 -9.46 5.80
C TYR A 199 -13.97 -8.53 5.53
N ALA A 200 -12.77 -8.93 5.95
CA ALA A 200 -11.59 -8.09 5.93
C ALA A 200 -11.19 -7.72 4.49
N GLY A 201 -11.39 -8.61 3.53
CA GLY A 201 -11.13 -8.35 2.11
C GLY A 201 -12.05 -7.28 1.57
N THR A 202 -13.36 -7.39 1.82
CA THR A 202 -14.38 -6.42 1.40
C THR A 202 -14.13 -5.05 2.03
N LEU A 203 -13.86 -5.01 3.33
CA LEU A 203 -13.58 -3.76 4.04
C LEU A 203 -12.30 -3.08 3.53
N HIS A 204 -11.23 -3.84 3.28
CA HIS A 204 -10.02 -3.31 2.61
C HIS A 204 -10.34 -2.77 1.22
N GLY A 205 -11.13 -3.50 0.43
CA GLY A 205 -11.56 -3.08 -0.90
C GLY A 205 -12.30 -1.74 -0.89
N ILE A 206 -13.23 -1.57 0.04
CA ILE A 206 -13.99 -0.33 0.24
C ILE A 206 -13.07 0.81 0.71
N SER A 207 -12.25 0.57 1.75
CA SER A 207 -11.34 1.59 2.28
C SER A 207 -10.35 2.08 1.22
N ASN A 208 -9.79 1.16 0.44
CA ASN A 208 -8.84 1.47 -0.62
C ASN A 208 -9.48 2.23 -1.79
N SER A 209 -10.72 1.88 -2.13
CA SER A 209 -11.51 2.59 -3.14
C SER A 209 -11.84 4.02 -2.71
N ALA A 210 -12.26 4.21 -1.45
CA ALA A 210 -12.50 5.53 -0.89
C ALA A 210 -11.22 6.38 -0.89
N GLY A 211 -10.08 5.80 -0.49
CA GLY A 211 -8.78 6.47 -0.55
C GLY A 211 -8.38 6.87 -1.97
N THR A 212 -8.60 5.98 -2.94
CA THR A 212 -8.32 6.25 -4.36
C THR A 212 -9.22 7.36 -4.91
N LEU A 213 -10.50 7.38 -4.56
CA LEU A 213 -11.43 8.46 -4.93
C LEU A 213 -10.99 9.80 -4.34
N ALA A 214 -10.61 9.83 -3.06
CA ALA A 214 -10.09 11.04 -2.42
C ALA A 214 -8.82 11.54 -3.12
N ALA A 215 -7.92 10.64 -3.52
CA ALA A 215 -6.72 11.01 -4.27
C ALA A 215 -7.05 11.58 -5.66
N ILE A 216 -8.03 11.02 -6.38
CA ILE A 216 -8.50 11.55 -7.66
C ILE A 216 -9.05 12.97 -7.47
N ILE A 217 -9.96 13.16 -6.51
CA ILE A 217 -10.58 14.46 -6.23
C ILE A 217 -9.52 15.49 -5.82
N SER A 218 -8.58 15.10 -4.96
CA SER A 218 -7.46 15.95 -4.56
C SER A 218 -6.60 16.36 -5.75
N THR A 219 -6.32 15.42 -6.67
CA THR A 219 -5.50 15.72 -7.85
C THR A 219 -6.21 16.69 -8.80
N ILE A 220 -7.52 16.53 -8.98
CA ILE A 220 -8.33 17.45 -9.79
C ILE A 220 -8.36 18.84 -9.14
N GLY A 221 -8.62 18.91 -7.84
CA GLY A 221 -8.70 20.18 -7.11
C GLY A 221 -7.36 20.94 -7.00
N THR A 222 -6.22 20.23 -7.00
CA THR A 222 -4.89 20.85 -6.97
C THR A 222 -4.38 21.19 -8.39
N GLY A 223 -4.82 20.45 -9.40
CA GLY A 223 -4.43 20.66 -10.80
C GLY A 223 -4.92 21.96 -11.40
N ASP A 224 -6.06 22.49 -10.94
CA ASP A 224 -6.61 23.77 -11.41
C ASP A 224 -5.92 25.02 -10.81
N GLN A 225 -4.92 24.87 -9.93
CA GLN A 225 -4.16 26.00 -9.36
C GLN A 225 -2.80 26.25 -10.04
N VAL A 226 -2.44 25.50 -11.09
CA VAL A 226 -1.11 25.60 -11.75
C VAL A 226 -1.22 25.88 -13.27
N LEU A 227 -2.32 26.48 -13.72
CA LEU A 227 -2.44 27.08 -15.06
C LEU A 227 -2.88 28.54 -14.94
#